data_AF-A0A351ST50-F1
#
_entry.id   AF-A0A351ST50-F1
#
_cell.length_a   1.000
_cell.length_b   1.000
_cell.length_c   1.000
_cell.angle_alpha   90.00
_cell.angle_beta   90.00
_cell.angle_gamma   90.00
#
_symmetry.space_group_name_H-M   'P 1'
#
loop_
_entity.id
_entity.type
_entity.pdbx_description
1 polymer ?
#
loop_
_entity_poly.entity_id
_entity_poly.type
_entity_poly.pdbx_seq_one_letter_code
_entity_poly.pdbx_strand_id
1 'polypeptide(L)'
;WTEDWSRLWPNLFSALRLEKTVYFLVLLLMILIGAFNIISTLIMVVMEKRRDIAILQSMGATRRSIRGIFMIKGCVIGTVGTLLGVLFGYAICLLIERYHFIELPKDVFLISTVPVRIYLGNFALVAVTSFLVCLLASIYPARHAAKLDPVEIIRYE
;
A
#
# COMPACT_ATOMS: atom_id res chain seq x y z
N TRP A 1 -26.60 -37.12 -7.82
CA TRP A 1 -27.07 -35.88 -8.45
C TRP A 1 -26.97 -34.77 -7.42
N THR A 2 -25.79 -34.18 -7.25
CA THR A 2 -25.61 -32.95 -6.49
C THR A 2 -25.83 -31.81 -7.46
N GLU A 3 -27.06 -31.30 -7.53
CA GLU A 3 -27.33 -30.08 -8.28
C GLU A 3 -26.57 -28.94 -7.60
N ASP A 4 -25.59 -28.40 -8.32
CA ASP A 4 -24.78 -27.26 -7.90
C ASP A 4 -25.72 -26.07 -7.68
N TRP A 5 -25.99 -25.70 -6.42
CA TRP A 5 -26.96 -24.64 -6.07
C TRP A 5 -26.59 -23.27 -6.68
N SER A 6 -25.35 -23.13 -7.14
CA SER A 6 -24.82 -21.99 -7.88
C SER A 6 -25.52 -21.75 -9.23
N ARG A 7 -26.21 -22.77 -9.79
CA ARG A 7 -27.00 -22.67 -11.03
C ARG A 7 -28.44 -22.20 -10.83
N LEU A 8 -28.96 -22.23 -9.59
CA LEU A 8 -30.36 -21.84 -9.30
C LEU A 8 -30.57 -20.32 -9.29
N TRP A 9 -29.52 -19.51 -9.04
CA TRP A 9 -29.61 -18.05 -9.01
C TRP A 9 -28.40 -17.35 -9.67
N PRO A 10 -28.25 -17.45 -11.00
CA PRO A 10 -27.10 -16.90 -11.73
C PRO A 10 -26.96 -15.38 -11.62
N ASN A 11 -28.07 -14.64 -11.48
CA ASN A 11 -28.04 -13.18 -11.31
C ASN A 11 -27.43 -12.76 -9.95
N LEU A 12 -27.71 -13.50 -8.88
CA LEU A 12 -27.19 -13.17 -7.54
C LEU A 12 -25.66 -13.39 -7.50
N PHE A 13 -25.18 -14.49 -8.06
CA PHE A 13 -23.74 -14.77 -8.17
C PHE A 13 -23.02 -13.79 -9.09
N SER A 14 -23.66 -13.36 -10.18
CA SER A 14 -23.12 -12.34 -11.08
C SER A 14 -23.03 -10.97 -10.40
N ALA A 15 -24.05 -10.58 -9.63
CA ALA A 15 -24.06 -9.35 -8.84
C ALA A 15 -22.97 -9.35 -7.76
N LEU A 16 -22.82 -10.46 -7.00
CA LEU A 16 -21.76 -10.61 -6.00
C LEU A 16 -20.35 -10.57 -6.60
N ARG A 17 -20.18 -11.12 -7.82
CA ARG A 17 -18.90 -11.10 -8.52
C ARG A 17 -18.56 -9.71 -9.06
N LEU A 18 -19.57 -8.98 -9.55
CA LEU A 18 -19.44 -7.57 -9.94
C LEU A 18 -19.04 -6.70 -8.74
N GLU A 19 -19.73 -6.84 -7.61
CA GLU A 19 -19.42 -6.09 -6.38
C GLU A 19 -17.96 -6.31 -5.93
N LYS A 20 -17.52 -7.57 -5.84
CA LYS A 20 -16.12 -7.90 -5.50
C LYS A 20 -15.11 -7.31 -6.49
N THR A 21 -15.46 -7.28 -7.78
CA THR A 21 -14.60 -6.71 -8.82
C THR A 21 -14.46 -5.19 -8.66
N VAL A 22 -15.55 -4.50 -8.36
CA VAL A 22 -15.52 -3.05 -8.10
C VAL A 22 -14.65 -2.73 -6.88
N TYR A 23 -14.80 -3.48 -5.78
CA TYR A 23 -13.94 -3.29 -4.60
C TYR A 23 -12.47 -3.56 -4.89
N PHE A 24 -12.16 -4.60 -5.67
CA PHE A 24 -10.79 -4.88 -6.10
C PHE A 24 -10.20 -3.71 -6.90
N LEU A 25 -10.98 -3.13 -7.80
CA LEU A 25 -10.55 -2.02 -8.66
C LEU A 25 -10.29 -0.74 -7.85
N VAL A 26 -11.17 -0.41 -6.90
CA VAL A 26 -10.99 0.72 -5.98
C VAL A 26 -9.76 0.52 -5.09
N LEU A 27 -9.58 -0.68 -4.54
CA LEU A 27 -8.44 -0.99 -3.67
C LEU A 27 -7.11 -0.90 -4.43
N LEU A 28 -7.08 -1.36 -5.69
CA LEU A 28 -5.93 -1.20 -6.59
C LEU A 28 -5.61 0.28 -6.84
N LEU A 29 -6.61 1.11 -7.13
CA LEU A 29 -6.44 2.55 -7.31
C LEU A 29 -5.88 3.24 -6.06
N MET A 30 -6.36 2.89 -4.87
CA MET A 30 -5.85 3.43 -3.61
C MET A 30 -4.37 3.10 -3.39
N ILE A 31 -3.98 1.85 -3.64
CA ILE A 31 -2.58 1.41 -3.55
C ILE A 31 -1.73 2.19 -4.56
N LEU A 32 -2.23 2.37 -5.78
CA LEU A 32 -1.52 3.08 -6.84
C LEU A 32 -1.30 4.56 -6.47
N ILE A 33 -2.31 5.26 -5.97
CA ILE A 33 -2.21 6.64 -5.47
C ILE A 33 -1.16 6.74 -4.35
N GLY A 34 -1.19 5.80 -3.39
CA GLY A 34 -0.21 5.74 -2.31
C GLY A 34 1.22 5.52 -2.81
N ALA A 35 1.42 4.61 -3.76
CA ALA A 35 2.72 4.36 -4.38
C ALA A 35 3.26 5.61 -5.09
N PHE A 36 2.42 6.30 -5.88
CA PHE A 36 2.80 7.57 -6.52
C PHE A 36 3.17 8.64 -5.50
N ASN A 37 2.42 8.75 -4.40
CA ASN A 37 2.72 9.71 -3.34
C ASN A 37 4.09 9.47 -2.71
N ILE A 38 4.43 8.20 -2.43
CA ILE A 38 5.75 7.82 -1.91
C ILE A 38 6.85 8.18 -2.92
N ILE A 39 6.64 7.88 -4.20
CA ILE A 39 7.60 8.20 -5.26
C ILE A 39 7.86 9.72 -5.34
N SER A 40 6.80 10.53 -5.42
CA SER A 40 6.91 11.98 -5.49
C SER A 40 7.61 12.56 -4.26
N THR A 41 7.27 12.07 -3.08
CA THR A 41 7.90 12.50 -1.82
C THR A 41 9.39 12.12 -1.79
N LEU A 42 9.74 10.89 -2.19
CA LEU A 42 11.15 10.47 -2.24
C LEU A 42 11.95 11.31 -3.23
N ILE A 43 11.39 11.57 -4.42
CA ILE A 43 12.03 12.43 -5.42
C ILE A 43 12.23 13.83 -4.86
N MET A 44 11.21 14.43 -4.23
CA MET A 44 11.32 15.75 -3.61
C MET A 44 12.43 15.80 -2.56
N VAL A 45 12.50 14.81 -1.66
CA VAL A 45 13.55 14.71 -0.64
C VAL A 45 14.95 14.58 -1.27
N VAL A 46 15.07 13.85 -2.38
CA VAL A 46 16.32 13.76 -3.15
C VAL A 46 16.71 15.14 -3.69
N MET A 47 15.77 15.86 -4.27
CA MET A 47 15.98 17.19 -4.86
C MET A 47 16.46 18.20 -3.81
N GLU A 48 15.79 18.26 -2.65
CA GLU A 48 16.15 19.15 -1.55
C GLU A 48 17.52 18.82 -0.95
N LYS A 49 17.89 17.54 -0.93
CA LYS A 49 19.15 17.05 -0.37
C LYS A 49 20.27 16.87 -1.40
N ARG A 50 20.14 17.41 -2.61
CA ARG A 50 21.15 17.29 -3.68
C ARG A 50 22.55 17.75 -3.25
N ARG A 51 22.67 18.84 -2.49
CA ARG A 51 23.96 19.36 -1.99
C ARG A 51 24.63 18.39 -1.03
N ASP A 52 23.89 17.90 -0.04
CA ASP A 52 24.39 16.92 0.94
C ASP A 52 24.87 15.64 0.24
N ILE A 53 24.14 15.19 -0.80
CA ILE A 53 24.52 14.03 -1.62
C ILE A 53 25.81 14.31 -2.42
N ALA A 54 25.95 15.50 -3.02
CA ALA A 54 27.14 15.88 -3.77
C ALA A 54 28.38 15.97 -2.86
N ILE A 55 28.23 16.50 -1.64
CA ILE A 55 29.30 16.51 -0.62
C ILE A 55 29.69 15.07 -0.28
N LEU A 56 28.72 14.19 -0.01
CA LEU A 56 28.99 12.77 0.27
C LEU A 56 29.76 12.09 -0.86
N GLN A 57 29.37 12.35 -2.12
CA GLN A 57 30.06 11.78 -3.29
C GLN A 57 31.49 12.33 -3.43
N SER A 58 31.71 13.61 -3.16
CA SER A 58 33.04 14.22 -3.17
C SER A 58 33.97 13.65 -2.08
N MET A 59 33.39 13.21 -0.96
CA MET A 59 34.09 12.50 0.12
C MET A 59 34.33 11.01 -0.19
N GLY A 60 33.94 10.51 -1.37
CA GLY A 60 34.16 9.14 -1.80
C GLY A 60 32.95 8.20 -1.66
N ALA A 61 31.75 8.71 -1.33
CA ALA A 61 30.56 7.87 -1.28
C ALA A 61 30.19 7.35 -2.68
N THR A 62 30.09 6.03 -2.82
CA THR A 62 29.74 5.40 -4.09
C THR A 62 28.25 5.54 -4.41
N ARG A 63 27.88 5.51 -5.70
CA ARG A 63 26.48 5.47 -6.17
C ARG A 63 25.66 4.30 -5.58
N ARG A 64 26.32 3.24 -5.10
CA ARG A 64 25.67 2.12 -4.38
C ARG A 64 25.27 2.50 -2.96
N SER A 65 26.12 3.25 -2.23
CA SER A 65 25.80 3.74 -0.88
C SER A 65 24.55 4.63 -0.88
N ILE A 66 24.48 5.57 -1.83
CA ILE A 66 23.33 6.48 -1.98
C ILE A 66 22.05 5.71 -2.27
N ARG A 67 22.11 4.74 -3.19
CA ARG A 67 20.97 3.85 -3.48
C ARG A 67 20.52 3.09 -2.23
N GLY A 68 21.45 2.60 -1.42
CA GLY A 68 21.17 1.91 -0.16
C GLY A 68 20.42 2.80 0.84
N ILE A 69 20.82 4.05 0.99
CA ILE A 69 20.15 5.02 1.89
C ILE A 69 18.68 5.20 1.47
N PHE A 70 18.42 5.40 0.17
CA PHE A 70 17.05 5.58 -0.32
C PHE A 70 16.22 4.29 -0.22
N MET A 71 16.84 3.13 -0.42
CA MET A 71 16.18 1.83 -0.27
C MET A 71 15.80 1.57 1.20
N ILE A 72 16.68 1.92 2.15
CA ILE A 72 16.39 1.85 3.59
C ILE A 72 15.27 2.82 3.95
N LYS A 73 15.28 4.06 3.45
CA LYS A 73 14.17 5.00 3.65
C LYS A 73 12.83 4.43 3.15
N GLY A 74 12.80 3.86 1.95
CA GLY A 74 11.63 3.18 1.41
C GLY A 74 11.16 2.02 2.29
N CYS A 75 12.10 1.21 2.78
CA CYS A 75 11.83 0.11 3.72
C CYS A 75 11.21 0.60 5.03
N VAL A 76 11.76 1.67 5.61
CA VAL A 76 11.25 2.26 6.87
C VAL A 76 9.83 2.80 6.67
N ILE A 77 9.60 3.56 5.60
CA ILE A 77 8.26 4.08 5.28
C ILE A 77 7.28 2.93 5.05
N GLY A 78 7.68 1.92 4.27
CA GLY A 78 6.85 0.75 3.99
C GLY A 78 6.52 -0.08 5.24
N THR A 79 7.50 -0.34 6.10
CA THR A 79 7.27 -1.09 7.35
C THR A 79 6.38 -0.34 8.32
N VAL A 80 6.64 0.95 8.57
CA VAL A 80 5.83 1.78 9.45
C VAL A 80 4.41 1.95 8.90
N GLY A 81 4.28 2.18 7.59
CA GLY A 81 2.98 2.29 6.92
C GLY A 81 2.17 1.00 7.01
N THR A 82 2.78 -0.16 6.75
CA THR A 82 2.11 -1.46 6.86
C THR A 82 1.71 -1.77 8.30
N LEU A 83 2.59 -1.51 9.29
CA LEU A 83 2.29 -1.71 10.71
C LEU A 83 1.10 -0.86 11.16
N LEU A 84 1.13 0.44 10.86
CA LEU A 84 0.03 1.34 11.20
C LEU A 84 -1.25 0.94 10.46
N GLY A 85 -1.17 0.61 9.16
CA GLY A 85 -2.33 0.19 8.37
C GLY A 85 -2.99 -1.08 8.92
N VAL A 86 -2.21 -2.08 9.30
CA VAL A 86 -2.72 -3.32 9.93
C VAL A 86 -3.33 -3.03 11.28
N LEU A 87 -2.68 -2.21 12.11
CA LEU A 87 -3.17 -1.83 13.43
C LEU A 87 -4.50 -1.07 13.34
N PHE A 88 -4.58 -0.07 12.46
CA PHE A 88 -5.81 0.69 12.21
C PHE A 88 -6.91 -0.21 11.63
N GLY A 89 -6.59 -1.06 10.65
CA GLY A 89 -7.55 -1.99 10.07
C GLY A 89 -8.13 -2.96 11.11
N TYR A 90 -7.28 -3.50 11.98
CA TYR A 90 -7.70 -4.37 13.08
C TYR A 90 -8.55 -3.62 14.12
N ALA A 91 -8.12 -2.41 14.51
CA ALA A 91 -8.87 -1.57 15.45
C ALA A 91 -10.26 -1.21 14.91
N ILE A 92 -10.37 -0.88 13.62
CA ILE A 92 -11.65 -0.61 12.96
C ILE A 92 -12.53 -1.86 12.94
N CYS A 93 -11.98 -3.04 12.62
CA CYS A 93 -12.73 -4.30 12.68
C CYS A 93 -13.30 -4.56 14.08
N LEU A 94 -12.49 -4.38 15.13
CA LEU A 94 -12.94 -4.52 16.52
C LEU A 94 -14.00 -3.50 16.90
N LEU A 95 -13.88 -2.25 16.43
CA LEU A 95 -14.85 -1.20 16.71
C LEU A 95 -16.20 -1.51 16.04
N ILE A 96 -16.19 -2.01 14.80
CA ILE A 96 -17.40 -2.44 14.08
C ILE A 96 -18.06 -3.63 14.78
N GLU A 97 -17.26 -4.60 15.24
CA GLU A 97 -17.76 -5.75 16.01
C GLU A 97 -18.38 -5.31 17.35
N ARG A 98 -17.75 -4.37 18.06
CA ARG A 98 -18.17 -3.93 19.40
C ARG A 98 -19.39 -3.01 19.38
N TYR A 99 -19.46 -2.09 18.42
CA TYR A 99 -20.45 -1.00 18.42
C TYR A 99 -21.65 -1.23 17.49
N HIS A 100 -21.67 -2.30 16.69
CA HIS A 100 -22.78 -2.62 15.77
C HIS A 100 -23.35 -1.40 15.02
N PHE A 101 -22.48 -0.53 14.51
CA PHE A 101 -22.85 0.77 13.91
C PHE A 101 -23.83 0.68 12.73
N ILE A 102 -24.04 -0.53 12.19
CA ILE A 102 -24.94 -0.83 11.09
C ILE A 102 -25.95 -1.87 11.60
N GLU A 103 -27.05 -1.40 12.19
CA GLU A 103 -28.24 -2.23 12.34
C GLU A 103 -28.85 -2.44 10.94
N LEU A 104 -28.76 -3.66 10.41
CA LEU A 104 -29.47 -3.98 9.18
C LEU A 104 -30.98 -3.98 9.47
N PRO A 105 -31.81 -3.26 8.69
CA PRO A 105 -33.25 -3.33 8.83
C PRO A 105 -33.69 -4.79 8.68
N LYS A 106 -34.34 -5.31 9.72
CA LYS A 106 -34.69 -6.73 9.90
C LYS A 106 -35.61 -7.29 8.82
N ASP A 107 -36.14 -6.44 7.94
CA ASP A 107 -37.14 -6.78 6.92
C ASP A 107 -36.55 -7.37 5.62
N VAL A 108 -35.23 -7.27 5.37
CA VAL A 108 -34.61 -7.72 4.11
C VAL A 108 -33.47 -8.74 4.30
N PHE A 109 -32.82 -8.77 5.46
CA PHE A 109 -31.69 -9.67 5.73
C PHE A 109 -31.96 -10.54 6.97
N LEU A 110 -31.97 -11.86 6.79
CA LEU A 110 -32.17 -12.87 7.85
C LEU A 110 -30.99 -12.98 8.85
N ILE A 111 -30.02 -12.07 8.79
CA ILE A 111 -28.78 -12.09 9.57
C ILE A 111 -28.64 -10.72 10.26
N SER A 112 -28.81 -10.68 11.59
CA SER A 112 -28.90 -9.43 12.37
C SER A 112 -27.57 -8.67 12.56
N THR A 113 -26.45 -9.18 12.05
CA THR A 113 -25.12 -8.55 12.15
C THR A 113 -24.23 -9.06 11.03
N VAL A 114 -23.44 -8.19 10.38
CA VAL A 114 -22.35 -8.63 9.48
C VAL A 114 -21.32 -9.38 10.33
N PRO A 115 -21.15 -10.71 10.18
CA PRO A 115 -20.16 -11.43 10.96
C PRO A 115 -18.77 -11.05 10.44
N VAL A 116 -18.10 -10.10 11.09
CA VAL A 116 -16.72 -9.72 10.80
C VAL A 116 -15.81 -10.87 11.25
N ARG A 117 -15.62 -11.87 10.37
CA ARG A 117 -14.65 -12.93 10.62
C ARG A 117 -13.25 -12.41 10.27
N ILE A 118 -12.48 -12.10 11.30
CA ILE A 118 -11.08 -11.71 11.17
C ILE A 118 -10.27 -12.96 10.83
N TYR A 119 -9.96 -13.14 9.55
CA TYR A 119 -9.04 -14.18 9.10
C TYR A 119 -7.61 -13.64 9.12
N LEU A 120 -6.78 -14.12 10.05
CA LEU A 120 -5.36 -13.72 10.15
C LEU A 120 -4.62 -13.90 8.82
N GLY A 121 -4.98 -14.91 8.03
CA GLY A 121 -4.39 -15.15 6.70
C GLY A 121 -4.60 -13.98 5.72
N ASN A 122 -5.77 -13.34 5.75
CA ASN A 122 -6.05 -12.19 4.89
C ASN A 122 -5.25 -10.96 5.33
N PHE A 123 -5.12 -10.74 6.65
CA PHE A 123 -4.29 -9.65 7.19
C PHE A 123 -2.81 -9.85 6.83
N ALA A 124 -2.29 -11.07 6.96
CA ALA A 124 -0.92 -11.38 6.57
C ALA A 124 -0.68 -11.18 5.06
N LEU A 125 -1.61 -11.64 4.22
CA LEU A 125 -1.51 -11.49 2.77
C LEU A 125 -1.55 -10.02 2.34
N VAL A 126 -2.44 -9.21 2.95
CA VAL A 126 -2.49 -7.77 2.69
C VAL A 126 -1.21 -7.09 3.17
N ALA A 127 -0.72 -7.40 4.38
CA ALA A 127 0.52 -6.81 4.89
C ALA A 127 1.72 -7.10 3.97
N VAL A 128 1.86 -8.35 3.51
CA VAL A 128 2.95 -8.76 2.61
C VAL A 128 2.82 -8.08 1.25
N THR A 129 1.62 -8.07 0.66
CA THR A 129 1.40 -7.44 -0.66
C THR A 129 1.61 -5.92 -0.61
N SER A 130 1.09 -5.23 0.40
CA SER A 130 1.32 -3.79 0.59
C SER A 130 2.80 -3.47 0.80
N PHE A 131 3.52 -4.26 1.59
CA PHE A 131 4.95 -4.08 1.79
C PHE A 131 5.75 -4.29 0.50
N LEU A 132 5.43 -5.34 -0.27
CA LEU A 132 6.06 -5.60 -1.57
C LEU A 132 5.82 -4.47 -2.57
N VAL A 133 4.60 -3.93 -2.62
CA VAL A 133 4.30 -2.79 -3.51
C VAL A 133 5.08 -1.55 -3.11
N CYS A 134 5.17 -1.25 -1.81
CA CYS A 134 5.99 -0.13 -1.32
C CYS A 134 7.47 -0.31 -1.67
N LEU A 135 8.01 -1.52 -1.50
CA LEU A 135 9.38 -1.85 -1.89
C LEU A 135 9.59 -1.64 -3.39
N LEU A 136 8.72 -2.18 -4.24
CA LEU A 136 8.81 -2.02 -5.69
C LEU A 136 8.74 -0.55 -6.12
N ALA A 137 7.82 0.22 -5.52
CA ALA A 137 7.69 1.65 -5.76
C ALA A 137 8.97 2.43 -5.37
N SER A 138 9.65 2.03 -4.29
CA SER A 138 10.89 2.68 -3.82
C SER A 138 12.12 2.44 -4.71
N ILE A 139 12.11 1.41 -5.55
CA ILE A 139 13.24 1.10 -6.45
C ILE A 139 13.42 2.20 -7.52
N TYR A 140 12.32 2.75 -8.03
CA TYR A 140 12.34 3.79 -9.06
C TYR A 140 13.09 5.07 -8.61
N PRO A 141 12.72 5.72 -7.49
CA PRO A 141 13.42 6.90 -7.00
C PRO A 141 14.85 6.59 -6.53
N ALA A 142 15.11 5.41 -5.96
CA ALA A 142 16.47 5.00 -5.57
C ALA A 142 17.42 4.94 -6.78
N ARG A 143 16.93 4.50 -7.95
CA ARG A 143 17.69 4.55 -9.20
C ARG A 143 17.85 5.97 -9.73
N HIS A 144 16.83 6.80 -9.58
CA HIS A 144 16.86 8.20 -10.02
C HIS A 144 17.89 9.02 -9.22
N ALA A 145 17.91 8.87 -7.88
CA ALA A 145 18.86 9.55 -7.00
C ALA A 145 20.32 9.16 -7.28
N ALA A 146 20.59 7.90 -7.62
CA ALA A 146 21.94 7.41 -7.89
C ALA A 146 22.53 7.90 -9.23
N LYS A 147 21.71 8.49 -10.11
CA LYS A 147 22.12 9.05 -11.40
C LYS A 147 22.41 10.55 -11.36
N LEU A 148 22.23 11.20 -10.20
CA LEU A 148 22.54 12.61 -10.04
C LEU A 148 24.06 12.81 -10.13
N ASP A 149 24.49 13.60 -11.12
CA ASP A 149 25.89 13.94 -11.31
C ASP A 149 26.27 15.16 -10.45
N PRO A 150 27.30 15.05 -9.60
CA PRO A 150 27.67 16.09 -8.64
C PRO A 150 28.23 17.35 -9.33
N VAL A 151 28.81 17.18 -10.52
CA VAL A 151 29.43 18.25 -11.30
C VAL A 151 28.39 19.21 -11.89
N GLU A 152 27.21 18.72 -12.28
CA GLU A 152 26.12 19.61 -12.72
C GLU A 152 25.51 20.39 -11.56
N ILE A 153 25.44 19.79 -10.37
CA ILE A 153 24.79 20.41 -9.20
C ILE A 153 25.60 21.62 -8.70
N ILE A 154 26.93 21.55 -8.74
CA ILE A 154 27.82 22.64 -8.26
C ILE A 154 28.01 23.73 -9.32
N ARG A 155 27.75 23.44 -10.61
CA ARG A 155 28.00 24.35 -11.74
C ARG A 155 26.81 25.24 -12.11
N TYR A 156 25.60 24.90 -11.67
CA TYR A 156 24.38 25.70 -11.90
C TYR A 156 24.03 26.63 -10.73
N GLU A 157 25.00 26.87 -9.85
CA GLU A 157 24.99 27.89 -8.78
C GLU A 157 26.26 28.75 -8.92
#